data_AF-A0A7V6D545-F1
#
_entry.id   AF-A0A7V6D545-F1
#
_cell.length_a   1.000
_cell.length_b   1.000
_cell.length_c   1.000
_cell.angle_alpha   90.00
_cell.angle_beta   90.00
_cell.angle_gamma   90.00
#
_symmetry.space_group_name_H-M   'P 1'
#
loop_
_entity.id
_entity.type
_entity.pdbx_description
1 polymer ?
#
loop_
_entity_poly.entity_id
_entity_poly.type
_entity_poly.pdbx_seq_one_letter_code
_entity_poly.pdbx_strand_id
1 'polypeptide(L)'
;MPQPSFGKNALIILTAESVAAAHTAIDEIARLGGHIVHVYPPRVLIGDVPAEADHQVRALANVGRFYRNRVDLAEVEPFGPAVVQAVKGWNRGFAASFRALKSGRSSEGRSWGAPGYAAEGPVQAPPGHRGSDVPGRPTAPGADTSAYLIGKVATSIVLVEGTAARYSFSPMERDTVVAEIQDGLGWLARCEPRARVSWFYEVSQIRLDIDPARLADFSEDTWRDAAMAKLGYPASWDGLEQYVRDRRTALGTEWAFAIFVTRFPLWHFAYAFKPRVVVNLDLDGWGVDNLDRIIAHETAHIFGAADEYAESKCDCQERWGFLQVENGNCELGAEHHEPCIMSHNAWAMCEFTRGHLGWRDSNGDGVFDPLDRQPAVAPKPWWARWLARLRRLLKLDAA
;
A
#
# COMPACT_ATOMS: atom_id res chain seq x y z
N MET A 1 -18.68 -8.51 6.96
CA MET A 1 -17.93 -8.06 5.77
C MET A 1 -18.09 -6.55 5.64
N PRO A 2 -17.02 -5.75 5.46
CA PRO A 2 -17.20 -4.41 4.94
C PRO A 2 -17.93 -4.54 3.61
N GLN A 3 -18.99 -3.77 3.39
CA GLN A 3 -19.62 -3.76 2.09
C GLN A 3 -18.58 -3.28 1.06
N PRO A 4 -18.52 -3.92 -0.13
CA PRO A 4 -17.75 -3.37 -1.22
C PRO A 4 -18.11 -1.90 -1.39
N SER A 5 -17.11 -1.04 -1.61
CA SER A 5 -17.34 0.40 -1.76
C SER A 5 -18.21 0.77 -2.98
N PHE A 6 -18.57 -0.23 -3.80
CA PHE A 6 -19.40 -0.12 -4.99
C PHE A 6 -20.80 0.40 -4.64
N GLY A 7 -20.98 1.72 -4.82
CA GLY A 7 -22.24 2.44 -4.67
C GLY A 7 -22.16 3.74 -3.87
N LYS A 8 -21.16 3.90 -2.98
CA LYS A 8 -20.93 5.16 -2.25
C LYS A 8 -19.92 6.07 -2.94
N ASN A 9 -18.91 5.46 -3.56
CA ASN A 9 -17.87 6.20 -4.24
C ASN A 9 -18.37 6.85 -5.53
N ALA A 10 -17.74 7.96 -5.91
CA ALA A 10 -17.88 8.58 -7.23
C ALA A 10 -16.58 8.38 -8.03
N LEU A 11 -16.72 8.19 -9.34
CA LEU A 11 -15.64 8.32 -10.31
C LEU A 11 -15.76 9.67 -11.01
N ILE A 12 -14.66 10.42 -11.01
CA ILE A 12 -14.58 11.78 -11.53
C ILE A 12 -13.48 11.78 -12.60
N ILE A 13 -13.77 12.35 -13.76
CA ILE A 13 -12.79 12.56 -14.83
C ILE A 13 -12.56 14.06 -14.98
N LEU A 14 -11.32 14.46 -14.76
CA LEU A 14 -10.88 15.84 -14.88
C LEU A 14 -10.62 16.22 -16.34
N THR A 15 -10.89 17.47 -16.69
CA THR A 15 -10.59 18.05 -18.00
C THR A 15 -9.11 18.43 -18.15
N ALA A 16 -8.43 18.74 -17.04
CA ALA A 16 -7.03 19.13 -17.02
C ALA A 16 -6.06 17.94 -17.15
N GLU A 17 -4.90 18.18 -17.77
CA GLU A 17 -3.82 17.20 -18.00
C GLU A 17 -2.59 17.43 -17.12
N SER A 18 -2.78 17.83 -15.85
CA SER A 18 -1.65 17.99 -14.92
C SER A 18 -1.93 17.38 -13.55
N VAL A 19 -0.87 16.83 -12.96
CA VAL A 19 -0.88 16.31 -11.58
C VAL A 19 -1.26 17.41 -10.59
N ALA A 20 -0.78 18.64 -10.81
CA ALA A 20 -1.13 19.80 -9.99
C ALA A 20 -2.65 20.07 -10.00
N ALA A 21 -3.31 19.99 -11.16
CA ALA A 21 -4.76 20.15 -11.24
C ALA A 21 -5.51 19.01 -10.52
N ALA A 22 -4.99 17.78 -10.57
CA ALA A 22 -5.54 16.66 -9.81
C ALA A 22 -5.46 16.92 -8.30
N HIS A 23 -4.33 17.41 -7.78
CA HIS A 23 -4.23 17.79 -6.36
C HIS A 23 -5.22 18.90 -5.99
N THR A 24 -5.32 19.96 -6.80
CA THR A 24 -6.30 21.04 -6.55
C THR A 24 -7.72 20.49 -6.46
N ALA A 25 -8.12 19.61 -7.38
CA ALA A 25 -9.44 19.02 -7.37
C ALA A 25 -9.67 18.14 -6.12
N ILE A 26 -8.66 17.37 -5.70
CA ILE A 26 -8.71 16.57 -4.46
C ILE A 26 -8.94 17.48 -3.24
N ASP A 27 -8.21 18.59 -3.14
CA ASP A 27 -8.33 19.54 -2.03
C ASP A 27 -9.68 20.29 -2.02
N GLU A 28 -10.24 20.56 -3.21
CA GLU A 28 -11.58 21.15 -3.37
C GLU A 28 -12.67 20.16 -2.95
N ILE A 29 -12.58 18.89 -3.38
CA ILE A 29 -13.51 17.84 -2.98
C ILE A 29 -13.43 17.58 -1.47
N ALA A 30 -12.22 17.62 -0.89
CA ALA A 30 -12.03 17.48 0.55
C ALA A 30 -12.71 18.62 1.34
N ARG A 31 -12.68 19.86 0.83
CA ARG A 31 -13.40 20.99 1.42
C ARG A 31 -14.93 20.84 1.38
N LEU A 32 -15.43 20.02 0.45
CA LEU A 32 -16.85 19.65 0.34
C LEU A 32 -17.21 18.40 1.16
N GLY A 33 -16.29 17.90 1.99
CA GLY A 33 -16.50 16.71 2.83
C GLY A 33 -16.27 15.38 2.13
N GLY A 34 -15.76 15.38 0.89
CA GLY A 34 -15.36 14.17 0.19
C GLY A 34 -13.95 13.70 0.59
N HIS A 35 -13.61 12.47 0.19
CA HIS A 35 -12.27 11.91 0.34
C HIS A 35 -11.93 11.07 -0.90
N ILE A 36 -10.99 11.58 -1.71
CA ILE A 36 -10.48 10.84 -2.87
C ILE A 36 -9.47 9.81 -2.40
N VAL A 37 -9.74 8.54 -2.68
CA VAL A 37 -8.93 7.41 -2.22
C VAL A 37 -8.02 6.89 -3.33
N HIS A 38 -8.50 6.88 -4.56
CA HIS A 38 -7.75 6.40 -5.72
C HIS A 38 -7.60 7.52 -6.74
N VAL A 39 -6.40 7.71 -7.24
CA VAL A 39 -6.05 8.73 -8.21
C VAL A 39 -5.30 8.06 -9.34
N TYR A 40 -5.78 8.15 -10.57
CA TYR A 40 -5.02 7.81 -11.77
C TYR A 40 -4.69 9.13 -12.47
N PRO A 41 -3.56 9.75 -12.09
CA PRO A 41 -3.22 11.06 -12.59
C PRO A 41 -3.03 11.05 -14.11
N PRO A 42 -3.28 12.19 -14.77
CA PRO A 42 -3.78 13.43 -14.19
C PRO A 42 -5.31 13.50 -14.09
N ARG A 43 -6.06 12.50 -14.57
CA ARG A 43 -7.49 12.68 -14.92
C ARG A 43 -8.48 11.97 -14.02
N VAL A 44 -8.22 10.77 -13.51
CA VAL A 44 -9.27 9.99 -12.83
C VAL A 44 -9.12 10.07 -11.33
N LEU A 45 -10.19 10.49 -10.65
CA LEU A 45 -10.31 10.45 -9.20
C LEU A 45 -11.44 9.49 -8.83
N ILE A 46 -11.23 8.65 -7.82
CA ILE A 46 -12.27 7.77 -7.27
C ILE A 46 -12.22 7.86 -5.75
N GLY A 47 -13.36 8.10 -5.12
CA GLY A 47 -13.44 8.14 -3.67
C GLY A 47 -14.82 8.47 -3.15
N ASP A 48 -14.91 8.64 -1.84
CA ASP A 48 -16.16 8.99 -1.18
C ASP A 48 -16.51 10.45 -1.46
N VAL A 49 -17.72 10.67 -1.95
CA VAL A 49 -18.28 12.01 -2.16
C VAL A 49 -19.68 11.98 -1.55
N PRO A 50 -19.95 12.80 -0.52
CA PRO A 50 -21.29 12.91 0.04
C PRO A 50 -22.31 13.22 -1.05
N ALA A 51 -23.49 12.59 -1.01
CA ALA A 51 -24.49 12.74 -2.08
C ALA A 51 -24.95 14.20 -2.23
N GLU A 52 -25.01 14.92 -1.11
CA GLU A 52 -25.30 16.36 -1.04
C GLU A 52 -24.24 17.23 -1.75
N ALA A 53 -23.00 16.74 -1.89
CA ALA A 53 -21.91 17.45 -2.53
C ALA A 53 -21.85 17.22 -4.06
N ASP A 54 -22.65 16.30 -4.64
CA ASP A 54 -22.59 15.95 -6.06
C ASP A 54 -22.68 17.17 -6.99
N HIS A 55 -23.65 18.05 -6.74
CA HIS A 55 -23.84 19.23 -7.58
C HIS A 55 -22.64 20.19 -7.47
N GLN A 56 -22.08 20.35 -6.27
CA GLN A 56 -20.92 21.22 -6.04
C GLN A 56 -19.66 20.65 -6.71
N VAL A 57 -19.44 19.33 -6.62
CA VAL A 57 -18.30 18.67 -7.27
C VAL A 57 -18.43 18.74 -8.79
N ARG A 58 -19.63 18.50 -9.36
CA ARG A 58 -19.88 18.64 -10.81
C ARG A 58 -19.65 20.06 -11.33
N ALA A 59 -19.82 21.06 -10.47
CA ALA A 59 -19.63 22.47 -10.81
C ALA A 59 -18.17 22.94 -10.68
N LEU A 60 -17.26 22.11 -10.17
CA LEU A 60 -15.82 22.45 -10.11
C LEU A 60 -15.27 22.62 -11.53
N ALA A 61 -14.46 23.66 -11.75
CA ALA A 61 -14.01 24.08 -13.07
C ALA A 61 -13.27 22.99 -13.87
N ASN A 62 -12.58 22.08 -13.16
CA ASN A 62 -11.78 21.02 -13.78
C ASN A 62 -12.51 19.68 -13.86
N VAL A 63 -13.78 19.57 -13.43
CA VAL A 63 -14.55 18.33 -13.49
C VAL A 63 -15.28 18.22 -14.82
N GLY A 64 -14.85 17.28 -15.66
CA GLY A 64 -15.44 17.04 -16.98
C GLY A 64 -16.53 15.99 -16.99
N ARG A 65 -16.39 14.94 -16.16
CA ARG A 65 -17.39 13.90 -15.97
C ARG A 65 -17.46 13.46 -14.51
N PHE A 66 -18.63 13.01 -14.10
CA PHE A 66 -18.89 12.49 -12.75
C PHE A 66 -19.89 11.34 -12.84
N TYR A 67 -19.51 10.19 -12.29
CA TYR A 67 -20.24 8.93 -12.34
C TYR A 67 -20.37 8.32 -10.95
N ARG A 68 -21.53 7.70 -10.67
CA ARG A 68 -21.74 6.83 -9.50
C ARG A 68 -21.95 5.35 -9.87
N ASN A 69 -22.08 5.09 -11.17
CA ASN A 69 -22.40 3.79 -11.73
C ASN A 69 -21.28 3.32 -12.66
N ARG A 70 -21.46 2.13 -13.22
CA ARG A 70 -20.66 1.63 -14.34
C ARG A 70 -20.65 2.68 -15.47
N VAL A 71 -19.47 2.88 -16.06
CA VAL A 71 -19.21 3.84 -17.13
C VAL A 71 -19.09 3.10 -18.46
N ASP A 72 -19.67 3.64 -19.53
CA ASP A 72 -19.42 3.12 -20.87
C ASP A 72 -17.98 3.50 -21.30
N LEU A 73 -17.21 2.51 -21.77
CA LEU A 73 -15.82 2.75 -22.17
C LEU A 73 -15.73 3.71 -23.36
N ALA A 74 -16.73 3.72 -24.25
CA ALA A 74 -16.78 4.64 -25.38
C ALA A 74 -16.84 6.12 -24.94
N GLU A 75 -17.39 6.41 -23.76
CA GLU A 75 -17.43 7.79 -23.22
C GLU A 75 -16.06 8.30 -22.77
N VAL A 76 -15.13 7.37 -22.46
CA VAL A 76 -13.84 7.69 -21.85
C VAL A 76 -12.64 7.41 -22.75
N GLU A 77 -12.85 6.69 -23.86
CA GLU A 77 -11.85 6.45 -24.91
C GLU A 77 -11.11 7.71 -25.37
N PRO A 78 -11.78 8.87 -25.59
CA PRO A 78 -11.08 10.10 -26.01
C PRO A 78 -10.05 10.65 -25.01
N PHE A 79 -10.12 10.24 -23.74
CA PHE A 79 -9.17 10.67 -22.71
C PHE A 79 -7.91 9.79 -22.66
N GLY A 80 -7.82 8.76 -23.50
CA GLY A 80 -6.64 7.94 -23.69
C GLY A 80 -6.60 6.66 -22.85
N PRO A 81 -5.59 5.80 -23.12
CA PRO A 81 -5.55 4.43 -22.61
C PRO A 81 -5.43 4.33 -21.09
N ALA A 82 -4.75 5.27 -20.43
CA ALA A 82 -4.62 5.29 -18.97
C ALA A 82 -5.98 5.51 -18.27
N VAL A 83 -6.80 6.42 -18.80
CA VAL A 83 -8.16 6.64 -18.28
C VAL A 83 -9.04 5.43 -18.53
N VAL A 84 -8.96 4.82 -19.72
CA VAL A 84 -9.68 3.59 -20.04
C VAL A 84 -9.29 2.47 -19.05
N GLN A 85 -8.01 2.29 -18.74
CA GLN A 85 -7.56 1.26 -17.79
C GLN A 85 -8.11 1.50 -16.38
N ALA A 86 -8.07 2.75 -15.89
CA ALA A 86 -8.64 3.10 -14.59
C ALA A 86 -10.16 2.81 -14.53
N VAL A 87 -10.88 3.17 -15.59
CA VAL A 87 -12.33 2.96 -15.70
C VAL A 87 -12.68 1.47 -15.82
N LYS A 88 -11.81 0.65 -16.45
CA LYS A 88 -11.97 -0.81 -16.46
C LYS A 88 -11.90 -1.40 -15.05
N GLY A 89 -10.93 -0.97 -14.24
CA GLY A 89 -10.81 -1.34 -12.83
C GLY A 89 -12.08 -0.96 -12.04
N TRP A 90 -12.53 0.29 -12.17
CA TRP A 90 -13.80 0.76 -11.60
C TRP A 90 -15.00 -0.11 -12.01
N ASN A 91 -15.15 -0.35 -13.31
CA ASN A 91 -16.25 -1.12 -13.88
C ASN A 91 -16.23 -2.58 -13.44
N ARG A 92 -15.04 -3.15 -13.19
CA ARG A 92 -14.89 -4.53 -12.72
C ARG A 92 -15.64 -4.76 -11.41
N GLY A 93 -15.63 -3.77 -10.52
CA GLY A 93 -16.40 -3.76 -9.28
C GLY A 93 -17.91 -3.93 -9.43
N PHE A 94 -18.47 -3.48 -10.56
CA PHE A 94 -19.89 -3.62 -10.87
C PHE A 94 -20.24 -4.98 -11.50
N ALA A 95 -19.26 -5.80 -11.87
CA ALA A 95 -19.50 -7.10 -12.48
C ALA A 95 -20.04 -8.10 -11.46
N ALA A 96 -21.09 -8.83 -11.83
CA ALA A 96 -21.64 -9.91 -10.99
C ALA A 96 -20.59 -10.97 -10.67
N SER A 97 -19.73 -11.31 -11.64
CA SER A 97 -18.64 -12.27 -11.43
C SER A 97 -17.61 -11.77 -10.40
N PHE A 98 -17.30 -10.48 -10.37
CA PHE A 98 -16.40 -9.93 -9.36
C PHE A 98 -17.05 -9.92 -7.98
N ARG A 99 -18.31 -9.50 -7.87
CA ARG A 99 -19.06 -9.61 -6.59
C ARG A 99 -19.16 -11.05 -6.09
N ALA A 100 -19.34 -12.02 -6.98
CA ALA A 100 -19.39 -13.43 -6.62
C ALA A 100 -18.08 -13.89 -5.99
N LEU A 101 -16.91 -13.49 -6.56
CA LEU A 101 -15.59 -13.75 -5.95
C LEU A 101 -15.53 -13.28 -4.50
N LYS A 102 -16.12 -12.11 -4.19
CA LYS A 102 -16.07 -11.53 -2.83
C LYS A 102 -16.97 -12.23 -1.81
N SER A 103 -18.08 -12.82 -2.24
CA SER A 103 -19.16 -13.29 -1.35
C SER A 103 -18.99 -14.70 -0.76
N GLY A 104 -17.97 -15.46 -1.19
CA GLY A 104 -17.79 -16.86 -0.84
C GLY A 104 -16.34 -17.25 -0.58
N ARG A 105 -15.55 -16.34 0.03
CA ARG A 105 -14.13 -16.55 0.31
C ARG A 105 -13.93 -17.75 1.23
N SER A 106 -13.48 -18.87 0.67
CA SER A 106 -13.21 -20.11 1.40
C SER A 106 -12.05 -20.00 2.40
N SER A 107 -11.21 -18.98 2.21
CA SER A 107 -10.04 -18.68 3.03
C SER A 107 -10.27 -17.56 4.06
N GLU A 108 -11.50 -17.05 4.19
CA GLU A 108 -11.80 -16.00 5.16
C GLU A 108 -11.54 -16.47 6.60
N GLY A 109 -10.81 -15.65 7.35
CA GLY A 109 -10.44 -15.90 8.74
C GLY A 109 -9.35 -16.94 8.92
N ARG A 110 -8.73 -17.46 7.85
CA ARG A 110 -7.56 -18.35 7.97
C ARG A 110 -6.31 -17.57 8.32
N SER A 111 -5.45 -18.13 9.17
CA SER A 111 -4.10 -17.57 9.41
C SER A 111 -3.32 -17.52 8.11
N TRP A 112 -2.49 -16.51 7.94
CA TRP A 112 -1.57 -16.44 6.79
C TRP A 112 -0.54 -17.56 6.80
N GLY A 113 -0.22 -18.11 7.98
CA GLY A 113 0.62 -19.29 8.15
C GLY A 113 -0.09 -20.64 8.00
N ALA A 114 -1.37 -20.66 7.59
CA ALA A 114 -2.15 -21.90 7.54
C ALA A 114 -1.50 -22.99 6.64
N PRO A 115 -1.42 -24.25 7.11
CA PRO A 115 -0.86 -25.34 6.31
C PRO A 115 -1.56 -25.50 4.95
N GLY A 116 -0.76 -25.73 3.91
CA GLY A 116 -1.25 -25.89 2.53
C GLY A 116 -1.35 -24.59 1.72
N TYR A 117 -0.93 -23.45 2.30
CA TYR A 117 -0.85 -22.14 1.65
C TYR A 117 0.58 -21.58 1.61
N ALA A 118 1.56 -22.45 1.86
CA ALA A 118 2.98 -22.14 1.85
C ALA A 118 3.72 -23.28 1.15
N ALA A 119 3.87 -23.19 -0.17
CA ALA A 119 5.01 -23.79 -0.82
C ALA A 119 6.15 -22.75 -0.85
N GLU A 120 7.32 -23.12 -0.32
CA GLU A 120 8.57 -22.57 -0.85
C GLU A 120 8.53 -22.85 -2.36
N GLY A 121 8.30 -21.79 -3.14
CA GLY A 121 8.28 -21.88 -4.58
C GLY A 121 9.65 -22.29 -5.12
N PRO A 122 9.74 -22.69 -6.39
CA PRO A 122 10.92 -23.37 -6.93
C PRO A 122 12.16 -22.48 -7.05
N VAL A 123 12.04 -21.21 -6.69
CA VAL A 123 13.08 -20.18 -6.80
C VAL A 123 13.70 -19.94 -5.43
N GLN A 124 14.95 -19.50 -5.37
CA GLN A 124 15.60 -19.15 -4.11
C GLN A 124 14.99 -17.86 -3.52
N ALA A 125 14.94 -17.79 -2.19
CA ALA A 125 14.55 -16.56 -1.50
C ALA A 125 15.44 -15.39 -1.93
N PRO A 126 14.89 -14.16 -2.06
CA PRO A 126 15.69 -12.97 -2.32
C PRO A 126 16.82 -12.83 -1.28
N PRO A 127 18.02 -12.35 -1.66
CA PRO A 127 19.07 -12.02 -0.71
C PRO A 127 18.53 -11.08 0.39
N GLY A 128 18.67 -11.46 1.67
CA GLY A 128 18.14 -10.70 2.80
C GLY A 128 16.97 -11.35 3.55
N HIS A 129 16.44 -12.49 3.09
CA HIS A 129 15.32 -13.22 3.71
C HIS A 129 15.59 -13.80 5.13
N ARG A 130 16.67 -13.43 5.82
CA ARG A 130 16.83 -13.86 7.22
C ARG A 130 16.05 -12.92 8.13
N GLY A 131 14.73 -13.11 8.24
CA GLY A 131 13.84 -12.71 9.35
C GLY A 131 14.30 -11.56 10.25
N SER A 132 14.77 -10.48 9.66
CA SER A 132 15.22 -9.28 10.34
C SER A 132 15.11 -8.17 9.32
N ASP A 133 13.93 -7.56 9.24
CA ASP A 133 13.94 -6.14 9.03
C ASP A 133 14.85 -5.58 10.11
N VAL A 134 16.05 -5.15 9.70
CA VAL A 134 16.94 -4.47 10.62
C VAL A 134 16.16 -3.23 11.10
N PRO A 135 15.90 -3.08 12.41
CA PRO A 135 15.21 -1.92 12.92
C PRO A 135 15.98 -0.69 12.46
N GLY A 136 15.30 0.16 11.68
CA GLY A 136 15.73 1.51 11.34
C GLY A 136 17.23 1.68 11.13
N ARG A 137 17.80 1.14 10.03
CA ARG A 137 19.00 1.80 9.52
C ARG A 137 18.56 3.23 9.19
N PRO A 138 19.12 4.28 9.82
CA PRO A 138 18.74 5.65 9.51
C PRO A 138 19.12 5.91 8.06
N THR A 139 18.16 5.79 7.16
CA THR A 139 18.31 6.30 5.80
C THR A 139 18.44 7.81 5.93
N ALA A 140 19.33 8.42 5.15
CA ALA A 140 19.47 9.87 5.14
C ALA A 140 18.08 10.55 5.06
N PRO A 141 17.84 11.68 5.74
CA PRO A 141 16.57 12.38 5.68
C PRO A 141 16.11 12.55 4.22
N GLY A 142 14.95 12.00 3.87
CA GLY A 142 14.38 12.01 2.52
C GLY A 142 14.64 10.77 1.65
N ALA A 143 15.44 9.80 2.10
CA ALA A 143 15.72 8.57 1.35
C ALA A 143 14.67 7.46 1.55
N ASP A 144 14.02 7.37 2.72
CA ASP A 144 12.88 6.47 2.90
C ASP A 144 11.70 6.95 2.04
N THR A 145 11.01 5.99 1.42
CA THR A 145 9.85 6.22 0.55
C THR A 145 8.56 5.73 1.19
N SER A 146 8.60 5.12 2.38
CA SER A 146 7.43 4.53 3.03
C SER A 146 7.62 4.44 4.56
N ALA A 147 7.97 5.55 5.21
CA ALA A 147 8.27 5.53 6.65
C ALA A 147 7.03 5.24 7.51
N TYR A 148 5.88 5.83 7.14
CA TYR A 148 4.58 5.65 7.80
C TYR A 148 3.46 5.96 6.79
N LEU A 149 2.24 5.49 7.05
CA LEU A 149 1.13 5.55 6.09
C LEU A 149 0.21 6.75 6.35
N ILE A 150 0.67 7.97 6.09
CA ILE A 150 -0.17 9.18 6.21
C ILE A 150 -0.01 10.04 4.96
N GLY A 151 -1.13 10.50 4.40
CA GLY A 151 -1.14 11.34 3.19
C GLY A 151 -1.12 10.55 1.88
N LYS A 152 -0.51 11.12 0.85
CA LYS A 152 -0.60 10.62 -0.53
C LYS A 152 0.55 9.65 -0.81
N VAL A 153 0.23 8.55 -1.46
CA VAL A 153 1.20 7.48 -1.78
C VAL A 153 1.20 7.19 -3.28
N ALA A 154 2.33 7.41 -3.95
CA ALA A 154 2.54 6.92 -5.31
C ALA A 154 2.69 5.39 -5.32
N THR A 155 1.82 4.71 -6.05
CA THR A 155 1.79 3.25 -6.16
C THR A 155 1.95 2.84 -7.61
N SER A 156 3.14 2.39 -7.96
CA SER A 156 3.44 1.91 -9.31
C SER A 156 3.06 0.45 -9.46
N ILE A 157 1.98 0.16 -10.17
CA ILE A 157 1.54 -1.21 -10.46
C ILE A 157 2.24 -1.67 -11.75
N VAL A 158 3.14 -2.64 -11.63
CA VAL A 158 3.92 -3.18 -12.75
C VAL A 158 3.51 -4.63 -12.98
N LEU A 159 2.74 -4.85 -14.05
CA LEU A 159 2.35 -6.19 -14.48
C LEU A 159 3.48 -6.75 -15.35
N VAL A 160 4.18 -7.77 -14.87
CA VAL A 160 5.33 -8.38 -15.56
C VAL A 160 4.97 -9.76 -16.10
N GLU A 161 4.97 -9.89 -17.43
CA GLU A 161 4.60 -11.11 -18.13
C GLU A 161 5.65 -11.59 -19.12
N GLY A 162 5.62 -12.89 -19.42
CA GLY A 162 6.47 -13.54 -20.42
C GLY A 162 5.88 -13.53 -21.83
N THR A 163 6.72 -13.83 -22.82
CA THR A 163 6.29 -14.11 -24.20
C THR A 163 5.52 -15.44 -24.30
N ALA A 164 5.89 -16.43 -23.49
CA ALA A 164 5.22 -17.73 -23.41
C ALA A 164 3.86 -17.63 -22.72
N ALA A 165 2.85 -18.34 -23.27
CA ALA A 165 1.45 -18.25 -22.84
C ALA A 165 1.24 -18.51 -21.34
N ARG A 166 1.97 -19.48 -20.75
CA ARG A 166 1.88 -19.81 -19.32
C ARG A 166 2.31 -18.67 -18.38
N TYR A 167 3.10 -17.72 -18.87
CA TYR A 167 3.57 -16.57 -18.11
C TYR A 167 2.91 -15.25 -18.56
N SER A 168 1.87 -15.34 -19.40
CA SER A 168 1.16 -14.17 -19.93
C SER A 168 -0.15 -13.91 -19.19
N PHE A 169 -0.56 -12.64 -19.13
CA PHE A 169 -1.88 -12.28 -18.58
C PHE A 169 -2.91 -12.19 -19.70
N SER A 170 -4.09 -12.74 -19.45
CA SER A 170 -5.28 -12.37 -20.23
C SER A 170 -5.71 -10.93 -19.91
N PRO A 171 -6.44 -10.25 -20.82
CA PRO A 171 -6.98 -8.92 -20.54
C PRO A 171 -7.86 -8.86 -19.27
N MET A 172 -8.68 -9.89 -19.04
CA MET A 172 -9.56 -9.97 -17.86
C MET A 172 -8.76 -10.11 -16.56
N GLU A 173 -7.65 -10.83 -16.57
CA GLU A 173 -6.76 -10.93 -15.40
C GLU A 173 -6.13 -9.59 -15.10
N ARG A 174 -5.63 -8.85 -16.10
CA ARG A 174 -5.08 -7.50 -15.88
C ARG A 174 -6.11 -6.57 -15.23
N ASP A 175 -7.34 -6.57 -15.75
CA ASP A 175 -8.42 -5.75 -15.20
C ASP A 175 -8.84 -6.19 -13.78
N THR A 176 -8.83 -7.50 -13.50
CA THR A 176 -9.14 -8.05 -12.17
C THR A 176 -8.04 -7.70 -11.18
N VAL A 177 -6.76 -7.82 -11.55
CA VAL A 177 -5.62 -7.46 -10.68
C VAL A 177 -5.70 -5.99 -10.26
N VAL A 178 -5.95 -5.07 -11.20
CA VAL A 178 -6.08 -3.64 -10.87
C VAL A 178 -7.25 -3.41 -9.92
N ALA A 179 -8.40 -4.06 -10.15
CA ALA A 179 -9.57 -3.92 -9.28
C ALA A 179 -9.34 -4.50 -7.86
N GLU A 180 -8.67 -5.64 -7.74
CA GLU A 180 -8.28 -6.23 -6.44
C GLU A 180 -7.32 -5.32 -5.67
N ILE A 181 -6.30 -4.76 -6.34
CA ILE A 181 -5.38 -3.79 -5.73
C ILE A 181 -6.15 -2.55 -5.25
N GLN A 182 -7.08 -2.02 -6.06
CA GLN A 182 -7.93 -0.90 -5.65
C GLN A 182 -8.78 -1.25 -4.42
N ASP A 183 -9.41 -2.43 -4.38
CA ASP A 183 -10.24 -2.83 -3.24
C ASP A 183 -9.43 -2.94 -1.94
N GLY A 184 -8.26 -3.60 -2.01
CA GLY A 184 -7.37 -3.81 -0.86
C GLY A 184 -6.83 -2.50 -0.29
N LEU A 185 -6.21 -1.70 -1.16
CA LEU A 185 -5.68 -0.39 -0.77
C LEU A 185 -6.80 0.58 -0.36
N GLY A 186 -7.97 0.47 -0.97
CA GLY A 186 -9.14 1.25 -0.60
C GLY A 186 -9.63 0.91 0.81
N TRP A 187 -9.63 -0.37 1.20
CA TRP A 187 -9.92 -0.77 2.57
C TRP A 187 -8.87 -0.23 3.55
N LEU A 188 -7.59 -0.37 3.21
CA LEU A 188 -6.49 0.09 4.07
C LEU A 188 -6.58 1.61 4.35
N ALA A 189 -6.86 2.42 3.32
CA ALA A 189 -7.05 3.87 3.47
C ALA A 189 -8.27 4.26 4.33
N ARG A 190 -9.27 3.38 4.45
CA ARG A 190 -10.47 3.61 5.30
C ARG A 190 -10.29 3.15 6.73
N CYS A 191 -9.24 2.40 7.05
CA CYS A 191 -8.98 1.94 8.41
C CYS A 191 -8.73 3.13 9.36
N GLU A 192 -8.13 4.22 8.86
CA GLU A 192 -7.93 5.46 9.59
C GLU A 192 -8.19 6.69 8.70
N PRO A 193 -9.44 7.20 8.64
CA PRO A 193 -9.79 8.34 7.81
C PRO A 193 -9.02 9.63 8.14
N ARG A 194 -8.55 9.82 9.39
CA ARG A 194 -7.73 10.99 9.75
C ARG A 194 -6.37 10.98 9.05
N ALA A 195 -5.87 9.81 8.64
CA ALA A 195 -4.60 9.68 7.94
C ALA A 195 -4.68 10.18 6.49
N ARG A 196 -5.90 10.42 5.98
CA ARG A 196 -6.16 11.00 4.64
C ARG A 196 -5.35 10.31 3.54
N VAL A 197 -5.37 8.98 3.58
CA VAL A 197 -4.59 8.16 2.64
C VAL A 197 -5.22 8.21 1.26
N SER A 198 -4.44 8.65 0.27
CA SER A 198 -4.81 8.62 -1.15
C SER A 198 -3.73 7.91 -1.97
N TRP A 199 -4.13 6.97 -2.81
CA TRP A 199 -3.24 6.18 -3.65
C TRP A 199 -3.18 6.75 -5.08
N PHE A 200 -1.99 7.12 -5.52
CA PHE A 200 -1.72 7.66 -6.86
C PHE A 200 -1.13 6.57 -7.74
N TYR A 201 -1.91 6.06 -8.68
CA TYR A 201 -1.57 4.89 -9.47
C TYR A 201 -0.95 5.23 -10.82
N GLU A 202 0.10 4.50 -11.15
CA GLU A 202 0.53 4.30 -12.53
C GLU A 202 0.55 2.81 -12.83
N VAL A 203 -0.05 2.41 -13.94
CA VAL A 203 -0.13 1.00 -14.34
C VAL A 203 0.73 0.78 -15.56
N SER A 204 1.77 -0.04 -15.42
CA SER A 204 2.68 -0.42 -16.50
C SER A 204 2.52 -1.90 -16.82
N GLN A 205 2.54 -2.24 -18.12
CA GLN A 205 2.54 -3.62 -18.60
C GLN A 205 3.88 -3.89 -19.26
N ILE A 206 4.67 -4.78 -18.68
CA ILE A 206 5.99 -5.12 -19.16
C ILE A 206 6.00 -6.57 -19.63
N ARG A 207 6.28 -6.73 -20.93
CA ARG A 207 6.45 -8.05 -21.55
C ARG A 207 7.93 -8.35 -21.76
N LEU A 208 8.37 -9.48 -21.21
CA LEU A 208 9.75 -9.96 -21.25
C LEU A 208 9.86 -11.23 -22.09
N ASP A 209 10.90 -11.31 -22.90
CA ASP A 209 11.24 -12.53 -23.64
C ASP A 209 12.18 -13.41 -22.80
N ILE A 210 11.64 -13.89 -21.68
CA ILE A 210 12.35 -14.71 -20.70
C ILE A 210 11.55 -16.00 -20.49
N ASP A 211 12.23 -17.14 -20.59
CA ASP A 211 11.69 -18.45 -20.23
C ASP A 211 12.42 -18.98 -18.98
N PRO A 212 11.80 -18.87 -17.79
CA PRO A 212 12.35 -19.41 -16.54
C PRO A 212 12.88 -20.83 -16.64
N ALA A 213 12.22 -21.69 -17.43
CA ALA A 213 12.62 -23.09 -17.58
C ALA A 213 13.96 -23.28 -18.31
N ARG A 214 14.51 -22.22 -18.91
CA ARG A 214 15.80 -22.24 -19.63
C ARG A 214 16.92 -21.55 -18.86
N LEU A 215 16.64 -21.03 -17.67
CA LEU A 215 17.57 -20.27 -16.85
C LEU A 215 17.78 -20.98 -15.53
N ALA A 216 19.00 -21.51 -15.32
CA ALA A 216 19.33 -22.28 -14.12
C ALA A 216 19.22 -21.44 -12.83
N ASP A 217 19.57 -20.15 -12.91
CA ASP A 217 19.56 -19.21 -11.78
C ASP A 217 18.40 -18.21 -11.88
N PHE A 218 17.25 -18.65 -12.41
CA PHE A 218 16.07 -17.78 -12.52
C PHE A 218 15.64 -17.31 -11.12
N SER A 219 15.63 -15.99 -10.95
CA SER A 219 15.30 -15.34 -9.68
C SER A 219 14.39 -14.12 -9.92
N GLU A 220 13.95 -13.51 -8.83
CA GLU A 220 13.26 -12.22 -8.92
C GLU A 220 14.11 -11.16 -9.64
N ASP A 221 15.41 -11.08 -9.32
CA ASP A 221 16.34 -10.13 -9.94
C ASP A 221 16.34 -10.28 -11.46
N THR A 222 16.25 -11.51 -11.97
CA THR A 222 16.26 -11.80 -13.41
C THR A 222 15.15 -11.07 -14.17
N TRP A 223 13.90 -11.16 -13.69
CA TRP A 223 12.77 -10.54 -14.38
C TRP A 223 12.54 -9.10 -13.92
N ARG A 224 12.78 -8.78 -12.65
CA ARG A 224 12.61 -7.43 -12.10
C ARG A 224 13.57 -6.46 -12.78
N ASP A 225 14.85 -6.80 -12.86
CA ASP A 225 15.86 -5.90 -13.40
C ASP A 225 15.66 -5.70 -14.91
N ALA A 226 15.24 -6.75 -15.63
CA ALA A 226 14.80 -6.64 -17.02
C ALA A 226 13.56 -5.75 -17.18
N ALA A 227 12.61 -5.81 -16.24
CA ALA A 227 11.46 -4.92 -16.23
C ALA A 227 11.85 -3.46 -15.94
N MET A 228 12.77 -3.23 -15.01
CA MET A 228 13.31 -1.90 -14.74
C MET A 228 14.01 -1.30 -15.97
N ALA A 229 14.79 -2.11 -16.69
CA ALA A 229 15.40 -1.68 -17.96
C ALA A 229 14.36 -1.25 -19.00
N LYS A 230 13.24 -1.98 -19.11
CA LYS A 230 12.12 -1.62 -20.00
C LYS A 230 11.42 -0.32 -19.58
N LEU A 231 11.42 -0.02 -18.27
CA LEU A 231 10.92 1.24 -17.72
C LEU A 231 11.92 2.40 -17.86
N GLY A 232 13.11 2.16 -18.40
CA GLY A 232 14.14 3.18 -18.63
C GLY A 232 15.06 3.43 -17.42
N TYR A 233 15.06 2.53 -16.44
CA TYR A 233 15.89 2.61 -15.24
C TYR A 233 17.05 1.60 -15.30
N PRO A 234 18.11 1.79 -14.52
CA PRO A 234 19.14 0.76 -14.35
C PRO A 234 18.52 -0.60 -14.02
N ALA A 235 19.06 -1.67 -14.64
CA ALA A 235 18.66 -3.05 -14.38
C ALA A 235 19.27 -3.53 -13.06
N SER A 236 18.79 -2.96 -11.94
CA SER A 236 19.31 -3.23 -10.61
C SER A 236 18.32 -2.81 -9.54
N TRP A 237 18.61 -3.20 -8.29
CA TRP A 237 17.92 -2.68 -7.10
C TRP A 237 17.96 -1.16 -7.01
N ASP A 238 19.12 -0.55 -7.23
CA ASP A 238 19.27 0.92 -7.21
C ASP A 238 18.37 1.60 -8.26
N GLY A 239 18.17 0.95 -9.41
CA GLY A 239 17.24 1.40 -10.44
C GLY A 239 15.78 1.35 -9.99
N LEU A 240 15.38 0.32 -9.24
CA LEU A 240 14.06 0.27 -8.59
C LEU A 240 13.89 1.38 -7.54
N GLU A 241 14.88 1.60 -6.68
CA GLU A 241 14.80 2.70 -5.71
C GLU A 241 14.70 4.06 -6.40
N GLN A 242 15.48 4.27 -7.46
CA GLN A 242 15.41 5.49 -8.26
C GLN A 242 14.03 5.65 -8.89
N TYR A 243 13.47 4.59 -9.50
CA TYR A 243 12.14 4.60 -10.07
C TYR A 243 11.08 5.04 -9.06
N VAL A 244 11.05 4.44 -7.87
CA VAL A 244 10.07 4.78 -6.84
C VAL A 244 10.24 6.23 -6.36
N ARG A 245 11.47 6.70 -6.16
CA ARG A 245 11.75 8.10 -5.76
C ARG A 245 11.34 9.11 -6.83
N ASP A 246 11.57 8.80 -8.10
CA ASP A 246 11.17 9.64 -9.21
C ASP A 246 9.65 9.72 -9.33
N ARG A 247 8.95 8.60 -9.14
CA ARG A 247 7.47 8.57 -9.15
C ARG A 247 6.89 9.34 -7.99
N ARG A 248 7.47 9.21 -6.79
CA ARG A 248 7.10 10.04 -5.63
C ARG A 248 7.11 11.54 -5.98
N THR A 249 8.21 11.97 -6.59
CA THR A 249 8.45 13.37 -6.97
C THR A 249 7.53 13.81 -8.09
N ALA A 250 7.40 13.02 -9.16
CA ALA A 250 6.58 13.34 -10.33
C ALA A 250 5.09 13.45 -9.98
N LEU A 251 4.62 12.65 -9.03
CA LEU A 251 3.22 12.61 -8.60
C LEU A 251 2.91 13.49 -7.38
N GLY A 252 3.89 14.22 -6.84
CA GLY A 252 3.68 15.14 -5.73
C GLY A 252 3.14 14.46 -4.46
N THR A 253 3.70 13.29 -4.13
CA THR A 253 3.25 12.42 -3.02
C THR A 253 4.27 12.38 -1.88
N GLU A 254 3.83 12.11 -0.66
CA GLU A 254 4.71 11.97 0.51
C GLU A 254 5.47 10.64 0.50
N TRP A 255 4.83 9.59 -0.01
CA TRP A 255 5.35 8.21 -0.03
C TRP A 255 5.27 7.60 -1.41
N ALA A 256 6.06 6.57 -1.66
CA ALA A 256 5.98 5.79 -2.88
C ALA A 256 6.48 4.36 -2.69
N PHE A 257 5.91 3.43 -3.48
CA PHE A 257 6.41 2.07 -3.61
C PHE A 257 5.90 1.45 -4.93
N ALA A 258 6.43 0.29 -5.29
CA ALA A 258 5.98 -0.48 -6.45
C ALA A 258 5.24 -1.76 -6.04
N ILE A 259 4.24 -2.17 -6.81
CA ILE A 259 3.60 -3.48 -6.72
C ILE A 259 3.90 -4.21 -8.02
N PHE A 260 4.72 -5.25 -7.95
CA PHE A 260 4.94 -6.15 -9.08
C PHE A 260 3.95 -7.30 -9.00
N VAL A 261 3.19 -7.50 -10.08
CA VAL A 261 2.36 -8.70 -10.23
C VAL A 261 2.88 -9.48 -11.42
N THR A 262 3.18 -10.76 -11.21
CA THR A 262 3.77 -11.62 -12.24
C THR A 262 3.13 -13.00 -12.30
N ARG A 263 3.34 -13.69 -13.43
CA ARG A 263 3.11 -15.14 -13.55
C ARG A 263 4.41 -15.94 -13.50
N PHE A 264 5.55 -15.26 -13.44
CA PHE A 264 6.83 -15.95 -13.30
C PHE A 264 6.90 -16.64 -11.94
N PRO A 265 7.55 -17.82 -11.86
CA PRO A 265 7.69 -18.52 -10.59
C PRO A 265 8.43 -17.64 -9.58
N LEU A 266 7.95 -17.64 -8.34
CA LEU A 266 8.55 -16.95 -7.20
C LEU A 266 8.97 -17.98 -6.15
N TRP A 267 9.74 -17.53 -5.15
CA TRP A 267 10.04 -18.33 -3.96
C TRP A 267 8.88 -18.30 -2.93
N HIS A 268 8.10 -17.23 -2.89
CA HIS A 268 6.88 -17.16 -2.11
C HIS A 268 5.81 -16.45 -2.94
N PHE A 269 4.53 -16.76 -2.72
CA PHE A 269 3.45 -16.29 -3.60
C PHE A 269 3.23 -14.78 -3.49
N ALA A 270 3.48 -14.18 -2.33
CA ALA A 270 3.45 -12.74 -2.10
C ALA A 270 4.46 -12.36 -1.02
N TYR A 271 5.13 -11.22 -1.16
CA TYR A 271 6.02 -10.71 -0.12
C TYR A 271 6.31 -9.23 -0.35
N ALA A 272 6.69 -8.54 0.72
CA ALA A 272 7.04 -7.13 0.72
C ALA A 272 8.47 -6.91 1.24
N PHE A 273 9.25 -6.16 0.47
CA PHE A 273 10.51 -5.57 0.92
C PHE A 273 10.60 -4.19 0.33
N LYS A 274 10.79 -3.16 1.17
CA LYS A 274 10.91 -1.78 0.69
C LYS A 274 11.93 -1.70 -0.46
N PRO A 275 11.59 -1.07 -1.60
CA PRO A 275 10.39 -0.27 -1.86
C PRO A 275 9.32 -1.00 -2.72
N ARG A 276 9.15 -2.33 -2.60
CA ARG A 276 8.18 -3.08 -3.40
C ARG A 276 7.42 -4.19 -2.68
N VAL A 277 6.21 -4.43 -3.17
CA VAL A 277 5.46 -5.69 -3.01
C VAL A 277 5.64 -6.52 -4.28
N VAL A 278 5.79 -7.83 -4.14
CA VAL A 278 5.79 -8.78 -5.26
C VAL A 278 4.68 -9.79 -5.03
N VAL A 279 3.89 -10.08 -6.06
CA VAL A 279 2.81 -11.08 -6.02
C VAL A 279 2.83 -11.94 -7.28
N ASN A 280 2.73 -13.26 -7.11
CA ASN A 280 2.44 -14.20 -8.19
C ASN A 280 0.91 -14.40 -8.31
N LEU A 281 0.37 -14.31 -9.51
CA LEU A 281 -1.09 -14.38 -9.74
C LEU A 281 -1.72 -15.78 -9.52
N ASP A 282 -0.92 -16.85 -9.48
CA ASP A 282 -1.42 -18.18 -9.11
C ASP A 282 -1.80 -18.24 -7.62
N LEU A 283 -1.22 -17.36 -6.79
CA LEU A 283 -1.57 -17.12 -5.38
C LEU A 283 -1.62 -18.38 -4.50
N ASP A 284 -0.86 -19.42 -4.86
CA ASP A 284 -0.67 -20.67 -4.10
C ASP A 284 -1.93 -21.22 -3.41
N GLY A 285 -3.06 -21.23 -4.13
CA GLY A 285 -4.33 -21.75 -3.63
C GLY A 285 -5.19 -20.76 -2.83
N TRP A 286 -4.69 -19.57 -2.50
CA TRP A 286 -5.52 -18.47 -1.95
C TRP A 286 -6.55 -17.98 -2.95
N GLY A 287 -6.26 -18.05 -4.26
CA GLY A 287 -7.16 -17.60 -5.30
C GLY A 287 -7.21 -16.07 -5.45
N VAL A 288 -7.52 -15.64 -6.69
CA VAL A 288 -7.56 -14.21 -7.05
C VAL A 288 -8.60 -13.42 -6.27
N ASP A 289 -9.59 -14.08 -5.67
CA ASP A 289 -10.61 -13.48 -4.80
C ASP A 289 -10.05 -12.95 -3.47
N ASN A 290 -8.85 -13.36 -3.08
CA ASN A 290 -8.14 -12.92 -1.87
C ASN A 290 -6.98 -11.96 -2.16
N LEU A 291 -6.72 -11.63 -3.45
CA LEU A 291 -5.63 -10.74 -3.84
C LEU A 291 -5.73 -9.38 -3.14
N ASP A 292 -6.94 -8.82 -2.97
CA ASP A 292 -7.13 -7.56 -2.25
C ASP A 292 -6.59 -7.57 -0.80
N ARG A 293 -6.87 -8.63 -0.03
CA ARG A 293 -6.39 -8.76 1.35
C ARG A 293 -4.89 -9.01 1.41
N ILE A 294 -4.36 -9.81 0.49
CA ILE A 294 -2.92 -10.01 0.34
C ILE A 294 -2.25 -8.65 0.07
N ILE A 295 -2.77 -7.86 -0.88
CA ILE A 295 -2.22 -6.53 -1.15
C ILE A 295 -2.31 -5.61 0.07
N ALA A 296 -3.40 -5.64 0.84
CA ALA A 296 -3.52 -4.84 2.05
C ALA A 296 -2.48 -5.24 3.12
N HIS A 297 -2.29 -6.55 3.33
CA HIS A 297 -1.30 -7.13 4.23
C HIS A 297 0.13 -6.75 3.82
N GLU A 298 0.52 -7.06 2.58
CA GLU A 298 1.86 -6.77 2.08
C GLU A 298 2.17 -5.26 2.04
N THR A 299 1.15 -4.43 1.78
CA THR A 299 1.32 -2.98 1.85
C THR A 299 1.57 -2.50 3.28
N ALA A 300 1.01 -3.15 4.30
CA ALA A 300 1.29 -2.77 5.68
C ALA A 300 2.76 -3.01 6.05
N HIS A 301 3.39 -4.09 5.56
CA HIS A 301 4.83 -4.31 5.68
C HIS A 301 5.66 -3.21 5.00
N ILE A 302 5.23 -2.71 3.84
CA ILE A 302 5.88 -1.55 3.20
C ILE A 302 5.93 -0.35 4.14
N PHE A 303 4.95 -0.18 5.03
CA PHE A 303 4.93 0.89 6.02
C PHE A 303 5.39 0.46 7.41
N GLY A 304 6.05 -0.70 7.51
CA GLY A 304 6.76 -1.16 8.70
C GLY A 304 5.93 -1.93 9.70
N ALA A 305 4.73 -2.41 9.34
CA ALA A 305 4.01 -3.38 10.16
C ALA A 305 4.69 -4.76 10.12
N ALA A 306 4.62 -5.48 11.24
CA ALA A 306 5.14 -6.85 11.36
C ALA A 306 4.06 -7.89 11.06
N ASP A 307 4.48 -9.11 10.81
CA ASP A 307 3.59 -10.26 10.89
C ASP A 307 3.21 -10.57 12.34
N GLU A 308 1.99 -11.02 12.54
CA GLU A 308 1.42 -11.32 13.87
C GLU A 308 1.06 -12.81 14.05
N TYR A 309 1.08 -13.62 12.98
CA TYR A 309 0.76 -15.05 13.03
C TYR A 309 1.94 -15.91 13.50
N ALA A 310 1.66 -17.04 14.15
CA ALA A 310 2.67 -17.86 14.82
C ALA A 310 3.78 -18.39 13.87
N GLU A 311 3.43 -18.77 12.65
CA GLU A 311 4.37 -19.34 11.67
C GLU A 311 5.40 -18.32 11.16
N SER A 312 5.12 -17.01 11.26
CA SER A 312 6.10 -15.96 10.96
C SER A 312 7.23 -15.89 11.98
N LYS A 313 7.06 -16.56 13.14
CA LYS A 313 7.94 -16.47 14.31
C LYS A 313 7.98 -15.06 14.90
N CYS A 314 6.83 -14.39 14.90
CA CYS A 314 6.66 -13.08 15.50
C CYS A 314 7.17 -13.02 16.96
N ASP A 315 7.60 -11.84 17.41
CA ASP A 315 8.05 -11.59 18.79
C ASP A 315 7.28 -10.39 19.37
N CYS A 316 6.59 -10.60 20.49
CA CYS A 316 5.81 -9.56 21.17
C CYS A 316 6.65 -8.37 21.66
N GLN A 317 7.95 -8.55 21.87
CA GLN A 317 8.85 -7.50 22.37
C GLN A 317 9.54 -6.74 21.23
N GLU A 318 9.50 -7.27 20.01
CA GLU A 318 10.11 -6.62 18.86
C GLU A 318 9.31 -5.37 18.47
N ARG A 319 10.03 -4.32 18.07
CA ARG A 319 9.50 -2.99 17.82
C ARG A 319 9.54 -2.65 16.34
N TRP A 320 8.40 -2.19 15.85
CA TRP A 320 8.13 -2.05 14.42
C TRP A 320 7.58 -0.68 14.07
N GLY A 321 7.63 -0.36 12.78
CA GLY A 321 7.21 0.92 12.22
C GLY A 321 8.06 2.12 12.65
N PHE A 322 7.69 3.30 12.14
CA PHE A 322 8.37 4.56 12.48
C PHE A 322 8.33 4.87 13.98
N LEU A 323 7.21 4.53 14.65
CA LEU A 323 6.99 4.83 16.07
C LEU A 323 7.59 3.78 17.02
N GLN A 324 8.22 2.73 16.49
CA GLN A 324 8.86 1.67 17.29
C GLN A 324 7.90 1.06 18.32
N VAL A 325 6.70 0.70 17.84
CA VAL A 325 5.62 0.09 18.63
C VAL A 325 5.86 -1.41 18.71
N GLU A 326 5.69 -1.98 19.90
CA GLU A 326 5.83 -3.41 20.14
C GLU A 326 4.79 -4.21 19.34
N ASN A 327 5.16 -5.41 18.88
CA ASN A 327 4.23 -6.31 18.19
C ASN A 327 3.36 -7.09 19.19
N GLY A 328 2.63 -6.38 20.04
CA GLY A 328 1.88 -6.98 21.15
C GLY A 328 0.70 -7.87 20.73
N ASN A 329 0.34 -7.92 19.44
CA ASN A 329 -0.67 -8.84 18.92
C ASN A 329 -0.10 -10.20 18.45
N CYS A 330 1.21 -10.41 18.54
CA CYS A 330 1.84 -11.64 18.09
C CYS A 330 1.26 -12.90 18.77
N GLU A 331 0.84 -13.89 17.97
CA GLU A 331 0.20 -15.14 18.43
C GLU A 331 1.08 -16.00 19.36
N LEU A 332 2.40 -15.83 19.34
CA LEU A 332 3.32 -16.61 20.17
C LEU A 332 3.39 -16.16 21.63
N GLY A 333 2.88 -14.98 21.97
CA GLY A 333 3.01 -14.45 23.34
C GLY A 333 2.00 -13.40 23.75
N ALA A 334 1.08 -12.98 22.88
CA ALA A 334 0.02 -12.04 23.25
C ALA A 334 -0.89 -12.64 24.33
N GLU A 335 -1.12 -11.88 25.41
CA GLU A 335 -2.09 -12.26 26.45
C GLU A 335 -3.52 -12.31 25.86
N HIS A 336 -3.80 -11.39 24.94
CA HIS A 336 -5.05 -11.30 24.19
C HIS A 336 -4.76 -10.99 22.73
N HIS A 337 -4.96 -11.99 21.86
CA HIS A 337 -4.84 -11.82 20.42
C HIS A 337 -6.12 -11.21 19.83
N GLU A 338 -5.98 -10.11 19.12
CA GLU A 338 -7.03 -9.38 18.41
C GLU A 338 -7.05 -9.73 16.93
N PRO A 339 -8.23 -9.81 16.28
CA PRO A 339 -8.30 -9.98 14.83
C PRO A 339 -7.54 -8.88 14.08
N CYS A 340 -6.60 -9.26 13.22
CA CYS A 340 -5.81 -8.32 12.44
C CYS A 340 -5.46 -8.88 11.06
N ILE A 341 -5.40 -8.01 10.05
CA ILE A 341 -4.93 -8.33 8.70
C ILE A 341 -3.47 -8.79 8.70
N MET A 342 -2.68 -8.45 9.73
CA MET A 342 -1.28 -8.91 9.86
C MET A 342 -1.14 -10.31 10.44
N SER A 343 -2.25 -10.96 10.84
CA SER A 343 -2.24 -12.32 11.38
C SER A 343 -3.16 -13.25 10.57
N HIS A 344 -4.37 -12.80 10.21
CA HIS A 344 -5.33 -13.62 9.47
C HIS A 344 -5.81 -12.93 8.19
N ASN A 345 -6.28 -13.74 7.23
CA ASN A 345 -7.03 -13.34 6.05
C ASN A 345 -8.42 -12.81 6.46
N ALA A 346 -8.44 -11.64 7.11
CA ALA A 346 -9.60 -11.01 7.70
C ALA A 346 -9.59 -9.50 7.47
N TRP A 347 -10.76 -8.89 7.32
CA TRP A 347 -10.89 -7.43 7.23
C TRP A 347 -10.89 -6.79 8.62
N ALA A 348 -9.77 -6.90 9.32
CA ALA A 348 -9.58 -6.38 10.66
C ALA A 348 -8.22 -5.69 10.80
N MET A 349 -8.09 -4.75 11.71
CA MET A 349 -6.87 -3.99 11.97
C MET A 349 -6.76 -3.79 13.48
N CYS A 350 -5.76 -4.39 14.12
CA CYS A 350 -5.52 -4.24 15.55
C CYS A 350 -4.80 -2.91 15.85
N GLU A 351 -4.84 -2.46 17.11
CA GLU A 351 -4.20 -1.20 17.52
C GLU A 351 -2.67 -1.21 17.39
N PHE A 352 -2.03 -2.39 17.49
CA PHE A 352 -0.58 -2.51 17.31
C PHE A 352 -0.15 -2.20 15.88
N THR A 353 -0.81 -2.83 14.90
CA THR A 353 -0.57 -2.54 13.47
C THR A 353 -0.89 -1.07 13.16
N ARG A 354 -1.98 -0.49 13.71
CA ARG A 354 -2.24 0.97 13.56
C ARG A 354 -1.04 1.80 14.03
N GLY A 355 -0.46 1.44 15.17
CA GLY A 355 0.75 2.05 15.71
C GLY A 355 1.97 1.89 14.80
N HIS A 356 2.19 0.71 14.21
CA HIS A 356 3.28 0.47 13.26
C HIS A 356 3.14 1.34 12.01
N LEU A 357 1.92 1.50 11.50
CA LEU A 357 1.59 2.35 10.34
C LEU A 357 1.72 3.86 10.64
N GLY A 358 1.99 4.24 11.89
CA GLY A 358 2.14 5.63 12.32
C GLY A 358 0.84 6.31 12.74
N TRP A 359 -0.26 5.58 12.90
CA TRP A 359 -1.59 6.11 13.25
C TRP A 359 -1.79 6.22 14.76
N ARG A 360 -0.82 6.78 15.47
CA ARG A 360 -0.92 7.05 16.91
C ARG A 360 -0.97 8.55 17.14
N ASP A 361 -1.91 9.00 17.96
CA ASP A 361 -2.04 10.38 18.45
C ASP A 361 -1.95 10.30 19.97
N SER A 362 -0.74 10.41 20.50
CA SER A 362 -0.47 10.14 21.92
C SER A 362 -0.97 11.25 22.85
N ASN A 363 -1.11 12.48 22.35
CA ASN A 363 -1.49 13.65 23.15
C ASN A 363 -2.97 14.05 22.95
N GLY A 364 -3.66 13.46 21.98
CA GLY A 364 -5.08 13.67 21.68
C GLY A 364 -5.39 15.00 21.00
N ASP A 365 -4.40 15.64 20.36
CA ASP A 365 -4.57 16.97 19.75
C ASP A 365 -5.13 16.95 18.32
N GLY A 366 -5.34 15.75 17.75
CA GLY A 366 -5.85 15.58 16.40
C GLY A 366 -4.76 15.37 15.34
N VAL A 367 -3.48 15.41 15.72
CA VAL A 367 -2.31 15.22 14.83
C VAL A 367 -1.60 13.91 15.20
N PHE A 368 -1.25 13.10 14.20
CA PHE A 368 -0.51 11.87 14.47
C PHE A 368 0.94 12.16 14.88
N ASP A 369 1.48 11.35 15.78
CA ASP A 369 2.84 11.43 16.31
C ASP A 369 3.94 11.62 15.24
N PRO A 370 3.90 10.98 14.05
CA PRO A 370 4.91 11.22 13.01
C PRO A 370 4.86 12.63 12.40
N LEU A 371 3.70 13.29 12.47
CA LEU A 371 3.48 14.65 11.99
C LEU A 371 3.56 15.70 13.12
N ASP A 372 3.37 15.28 14.37
CA ASP A 372 3.49 16.12 15.54
C ASP A 372 4.96 16.45 15.80
N ARG A 373 5.35 17.66 15.39
CA ARG A 373 6.63 18.24 15.82
C ARG A 373 6.46 18.63 17.29
N GLN A 374 6.68 17.67 18.18
CA GLN A 374 6.78 17.90 19.62
C GLN A 374 7.51 19.23 19.84
N PRO A 375 6.91 20.22 20.54
CA PRO A 375 7.60 21.46 20.81
C PRO A 375 8.91 21.11 21.52
N ALA A 376 10.03 21.62 21.01
CA ALA A 376 11.35 21.37 21.57
C ALA A 376 11.25 21.52 23.09
N VAL A 377 11.57 20.44 23.83
CA VAL A 377 11.55 20.44 25.29
C VAL A 377 12.26 21.70 25.73
N ALA A 378 11.50 22.64 26.31
CA ALA A 378 12.05 23.93 26.70
C ALA A 378 13.30 23.63 27.54
N PRO A 379 14.47 24.21 27.19
CA PRO A 379 15.70 23.91 27.91
C PRO A 379 15.43 24.14 29.39
N LYS A 380 15.73 23.13 30.22
CA LYS A 380 15.50 23.22 31.68
C LYS A 380 15.99 24.60 32.12
N PRO A 381 15.14 25.40 32.77
CA PRO A 381 15.51 26.76 33.12
C PRO A 381 16.79 26.74 33.96
N TRP A 382 17.59 27.80 33.86
CA TRP A 382 18.94 27.84 34.42
C TRP A 382 18.98 27.44 35.91
N TRP A 383 17.93 27.77 36.67
CA TRP A 383 17.79 27.40 38.08
C TRP A 383 17.61 25.89 38.30
N ALA A 384 16.92 25.19 37.41
CA ALA A 384 16.75 23.73 37.46
C ALA A 384 18.07 23.01 37.11
N ARG A 385 18.83 23.56 36.16
CA ARG A 385 20.20 23.09 35.84
C ARG A 385 21.16 23.37 36.99
N TRP A 386 21.04 24.53 37.64
CA TRP A 386 21.83 24.91 38.81
C TRP A 386 21.52 24.02 40.02
N LEU A 387 20.24 23.79 40.34
CA LEU A 387 19.81 22.87 41.40
C LEU A 387 20.31 21.45 41.18
N ALA A 388 20.24 20.92 39.96
CA ALA A 388 20.79 19.61 39.63
C ALA A 388 22.32 19.55 39.82
N ARG A 389 23.02 20.64 39.49
CA ARG A 389 24.48 20.77 39.71
C ARG A 389 24.80 20.86 41.20
N LEU A 390 23.98 21.58 41.96
CA LEU A 390 24.14 21.77 43.40
C LEU A 390 23.85 20.47 44.17
N ARG A 391 22.83 19.70 43.76
CA ARG A 391 22.52 18.38 44.32
C ARG A 391 23.68 17.40 44.13
N ARG A 392 24.31 17.38 42.94
CA ARG A 392 25.53 16.58 42.70
C ARG A 392 26.72 17.04 43.54
N LEU A 393 26.93 18.36 43.67
CA LEU A 393 28.02 18.92 44.47
C LEU A 393 27.86 18.61 45.97
N LEU A 394 26.61 18.59 46.44
CA LEU A 394 26.28 18.29 47.85
C LEU A 394 26.08 16.80 48.13
N LYS A 395 26.25 15.91 47.14
CA LYS A 395 25.95 14.47 47.24
C LYS A 395 24.56 14.19 47.83
N LEU A 396 23.59 15.02 47.47
CA LEU A 396 22.19 14.89 47.89
C LEU A 396 21.38 13.97 46.97
N ASP A 397 22.03 13.33 46.01
CA ASP A 397 21.43 12.23 45.27
C ASP A 397 21.38 11.03 46.22
N ALA A 398 20.22 10.87 46.88
CA ALA A 398 19.94 9.73 47.74
C ALA A 398 20.01 8.42 46.94
N ALA A 399 20.43 7.36 47.63
CA ALA A 399 20.50 5.98 47.17
C ALA A 399 19.20 5.47 46.50
#